data_AF-R6N099-F1
#
_entry.id   AF-R6N099-F1
#
_cell.length_a   1.000
_cell.length_b   1.000
_cell.length_c   1.000
_cell.angle_alpha   90.00
_cell.angle_beta   90.00
_cell.angle_gamma   90.00
#
_symmetry.space_group_name_H-M   'P 1'
#
loop_
_entity.id
_entity.type
_entity.pdbx_description
1 polymer ?
#
loop_
_entity_poly.entity_id
_entity_poly.type
_entity_poly.pdbx_seq_one_letter_code
_entity_poly.pdbx_strand_id
1 'polypeptide(L)'
;MLSLRAKKSYSQLSAYMYVQYNGVKRAYLFDTKDSFDWTDFSVVLPDVSDGEITVFIYSRGSSLKVSDLMLTDGSIIQHWSPAPNEIYTNEVKIDRRGIEVSNSKSSQKTVITNTEFSGYYNGEKIFTLNKDETQTKKTTVDGELTIGGTKLIPMSNSSQGLNIVILD
;
A
#
# COMPACT_ATOMS: atom_id res chain seq x y z
N MET A 1 13.34 -15.55 15.73
CA MET A 1 14.09 -15.89 14.50
C MET A 1 13.88 -14.82 13.43
N LEU A 2 14.94 -14.50 12.66
CA LEU A 2 14.84 -13.66 11.46
C LEU A 2 14.91 -14.54 10.20
N SER A 3 14.06 -14.30 9.20
CA SER A 3 14.10 -14.94 7.89
C SER A 3 13.93 -13.92 6.76
N LEU A 4 14.42 -14.25 5.56
CA LEU A 4 14.29 -13.43 4.36
C LEU A 4 14.61 -14.20 3.08
N ARG A 5 14.37 -13.55 1.94
CA ARG A 5 14.91 -13.96 0.63
C ARG A 5 15.88 -12.92 0.11
N ALA A 6 17.00 -13.37 -0.42
CA ALA A 6 17.99 -12.49 -1.03
C ALA A 6 18.49 -13.02 -2.37
N LYS A 7 18.90 -12.08 -3.23
CA LYS A 7 19.58 -12.34 -4.49
C LYS A 7 20.78 -11.43 -4.62
N LYS A 8 21.95 -12.00 -4.92
CA LYS A 8 23.20 -11.27 -5.11
C LYS A 8 23.78 -11.51 -6.50
N SER A 9 24.05 -10.43 -7.21
CA SER A 9 24.78 -10.48 -8.48
C SER A 9 26.27 -10.78 -8.23
N TYR A 10 26.95 -11.36 -9.23
CA TYR A 10 28.37 -11.67 -9.12
C TYR A 10 29.22 -10.41 -8.90
N SER A 11 30.15 -10.50 -7.95
CA SER A 11 31.20 -9.51 -7.68
C SER A 11 32.27 -10.14 -6.80
N GLN A 12 33.53 -9.73 -6.96
CA GLN A 12 34.63 -10.17 -6.10
C GLN A 12 34.62 -9.52 -4.71
N LEU A 13 33.72 -8.55 -4.49
CA LEU A 13 33.58 -7.82 -3.24
C LEU A 13 32.48 -8.43 -2.36
N SER A 14 32.62 -8.21 -1.05
CA SER A 14 31.72 -8.82 -0.07
C SER A 14 30.34 -8.17 -0.04
N ALA A 15 29.35 -9.01 0.24
CA ALA A 15 28.06 -8.62 0.76
C ALA A 15 27.78 -9.45 2.01
N TYR A 16 27.16 -8.83 3.00
CA TYR A 16 26.78 -9.52 4.22
C TYR A 16 25.43 -9.05 4.70
N MET A 17 24.81 -9.92 5.48
CA MET A 17 23.67 -9.58 6.28
C MET A 17 23.78 -10.23 7.64
N TYR A 18 23.66 -9.43 8.68
CA TYR A 18 23.65 -9.91 10.05
C TYR A 18 22.65 -9.13 10.89
N VAL A 19 22.28 -9.76 12.00
CA VAL A 19 21.45 -9.16 13.02
C VAL A 19 22.30 -8.89 14.25
N GLN A 20 22.26 -7.67 14.75
CA GLN A 20 22.82 -7.30 16.04
C GLN A 20 21.71 -7.30 17.09
N TYR A 21 21.96 -8.00 18.20
CA TYR A 21 21.04 -8.14 19.33
C TYR A 21 21.86 -8.23 20.62
N ASN A 22 21.23 -8.01 21.79
CA ASN A 22 21.90 -8.05 23.09
C ASN A 22 23.17 -7.16 23.12
N GLY A 23 23.04 -5.93 22.61
CA GLY A 23 24.06 -4.90 22.47
C GLY A 23 25.07 -5.17 21.37
N VAL A 24 25.81 -6.29 21.47
CA VAL A 24 26.98 -6.59 20.65
C VAL A 24 26.95 -7.96 19.96
N LYS A 25 26.00 -8.85 20.31
CA LYS A 25 25.93 -10.17 19.69
C LYS A 25 25.52 -10.01 18.24
N ARG A 26 26.16 -10.79 17.35
CA ARG A 26 25.87 -10.81 15.92
C ARG A 26 25.51 -12.21 15.47
N ALA A 27 24.46 -12.32 14.68
CA ALA A 27 24.10 -13.55 13.98
C ALA A 27 24.03 -13.26 12.47
N TYR A 28 24.91 -13.91 11.71
CA TYR A 28 24.99 -13.73 10.27
C TYR A 28 24.00 -14.65 9.56
N LEU A 29 23.30 -14.11 8.58
CA LEU A 29 22.53 -14.89 7.61
C LEU A 29 23.43 -15.30 6.45
N PHE A 30 24.30 -14.39 6.01
CA PHE A 30 25.39 -14.67 5.09
C PHE A 30 26.48 -13.61 5.22
N ASP A 31 27.71 -13.98 4.89
CA ASP A 31 28.84 -13.10 4.63
C ASP A 31 29.64 -13.74 3.50
N THR A 32 29.50 -13.23 2.28
CA THR A 32 30.04 -13.92 1.09
C THR A 32 30.41 -12.97 -0.03
N LYS A 33 31.32 -13.45 -0.88
CA LYS A 33 31.67 -12.87 -2.19
C LYS A 33 30.92 -13.57 -3.32
N ASP A 34 30.39 -14.76 -3.10
CA ASP A 34 29.74 -15.55 -4.16
C ASP A 34 28.43 -14.90 -4.61
N SER A 35 28.01 -15.20 -5.84
CA SER A 35 26.67 -14.88 -6.31
C SER A 35 25.69 -15.98 -5.92
N PHE A 36 24.43 -15.60 -5.72
CA PHE A 36 23.34 -16.53 -5.53
C PHE A 36 22.06 -15.94 -6.13
N ASP A 37 21.24 -16.80 -6.73
CA ASP A 37 19.87 -16.41 -7.12
C ASP A 37 18.98 -16.32 -5.86
N TRP A 38 17.69 -16.03 -6.02
CA TRP A 38 16.73 -15.97 -4.92
C TRP A 38 16.86 -17.18 -3.98
N THR A 39 17.45 -16.92 -2.82
CA THR A 39 17.78 -17.92 -1.80
C THR A 39 17.17 -17.47 -0.48
N ASP A 40 16.55 -18.42 0.21
CA ASP A 40 15.97 -18.24 1.52
C ASP A 40 17.06 -18.35 2.60
N PHE A 41 17.15 -17.35 3.47
CA PHE A 41 18.05 -17.33 4.61
C PHE A 41 17.25 -17.19 5.90
N SER A 42 17.70 -17.86 6.95
CA SER A 42 17.11 -17.70 8.29
C SER A 42 18.16 -17.86 9.38
N VAL A 43 17.91 -17.22 10.52
CA VAL A 43 18.76 -17.36 11.71
C VAL A 43 17.93 -17.22 12.98
N VAL A 44 18.09 -18.17 13.90
CA VAL A 44 17.49 -18.12 15.23
C VAL A 44 18.37 -17.24 16.12
N LEU A 45 17.75 -16.28 16.80
CA LEU A 45 18.42 -15.40 17.77
C LEU A 45 18.13 -15.96 19.17
N PRO A 46 19.09 -16.62 19.84
CA PRO A 46 18.87 -17.17 21.17
C PRO A 46 18.87 -16.08 22.24
N ASP A 47 18.03 -16.25 23.26
CA ASP A 47 18.01 -15.46 24.49
C ASP A 47 18.00 -13.94 24.26
N VAL A 48 17.16 -13.47 23.34
CA VAL A 48 16.99 -12.03 23.08
C VAL A 48 16.41 -11.37 24.34
N SER A 49 17.17 -10.43 24.91
CA SER A 49 16.80 -9.68 26.12
C SER A 49 16.68 -8.18 25.89
N ASP A 50 17.17 -7.69 24.75
CA ASP A 50 17.18 -6.26 24.44
C ASP A 50 15.85 -5.78 23.85
N GLY A 51 15.52 -4.53 24.14
CA GLY A 51 14.38 -3.83 23.51
C GLY A 51 14.63 -3.42 22.06
N GLU A 52 15.84 -3.62 21.53
CA GLU A 52 16.21 -3.29 20.15
C GLU A 52 16.94 -4.47 19.49
N ILE A 53 16.57 -4.73 18.23
CA ILE A 53 17.30 -5.61 17.33
C ILE A 53 17.59 -4.81 16.07
N THR A 54 18.86 -4.74 15.67
CA THR A 54 19.28 -3.97 14.50
C THR A 54 19.75 -4.91 13.39
N VAL A 55 19.16 -4.76 12.21
CA VAL A 55 19.48 -5.57 11.04
C VAL A 55 20.41 -4.80 10.10
N PHE A 56 21.56 -5.38 9.80
CA PHE A 56 22.57 -4.79 8.91
C PHE A 56 22.57 -5.52 7.58
N ILE A 57 22.36 -4.77 6.49
CA ILE A 57 22.36 -5.28 5.12
C ILE A 57 23.38 -4.48 4.33
N TYR A 58 24.38 -5.14 3.77
CA TYR A 58 25.48 -4.48 3.08
C TYR A 58 25.87 -5.21 1.80
N SER A 59 26.18 -4.44 0.76
CA SER A 59 26.79 -4.93 -0.47
C SER A 59 27.77 -3.91 -1.02
N ARG A 60 28.89 -4.39 -1.57
CA ARG A 60 29.88 -3.55 -2.25
C ARG A 60 30.04 -3.98 -3.71
N GLY A 61 30.03 -3.01 -4.63
CA GLY A 61 30.31 -3.23 -6.05
C GLY A 61 29.37 -4.18 -6.80
N SER A 62 28.22 -4.52 -6.24
CA SER A 62 27.14 -5.26 -6.92
C SER A 62 25.79 -5.05 -6.25
N SER A 63 24.71 -5.38 -6.97
CA SER A 63 23.36 -5.34 -6.42
C SER A 63 23.09 -6.52 -5.49
N LEU A 64 22.56 -6.19 -4.32
CA LEU A 64 21.94 -7.13 -3.38
C LEU A 64 20.46 -6.74 -3.29
N LYS A 65 19.58 -7.67 -3.67
CA LYS A 65 18.13 -7.53 -3.54
C LYS A 65 17.68 -8.35 -2.33
N VAL A 66 16.82 -7.78 -1.49
CA VAL A 66 16.26 -8.43 -0.31
C VAL A 66 14.74 -8.28 -0.34
N SER A 67 14.02 -9.34 -0.03
CA SER A 67 12.56 -9.38 0.12
C SER A 67 12.19 -10.23 1.33
N ASP A 68 10.93 -10.16 1.73
CA ASP A 68 10.29 -11.10 2.67
C ASP A 68 11.01 -11.18 4.02
N LEU A 69 11.57 -10.05 4.48
CA LEU A 69 12.22 -9.94 5.78
C LEU A 69 11.16 -10.05 6.89
N MET A 70 11.27 -11.09 7.70
CA MET A 70 10.33 -11.42 8.76
C MET A 70 11.08 -11.69 10.06
N LEU A 71 10.66 -11.03 11.15
CA LEU A 71 11.09 -11.33 12.51
C LEU A 71 9.91 -11.97 13.24
N THR A 72 10.09 -13.22 13.67
CA THR A 72 9.03 -14.00 14.32
C THR A 72 9.54 -14.68 15.57
N ASP A 73 8.63 -14.99 16.50
CA ASP A 73 8.98 -15.82 17.66
C ASP A 73 9.05 -17.30 17.26
N GLY A 74 9.92 -18.06 17.94
CA GLY A 74 10.18 -19.47 17.66
C GLY A 74 11.29 -19.72 16.65
N SER A 75 11.36 -20.98 16.19
CA SER A 75 12.44 -21.55 15.36
C SER A 75 11.98 -22.08 14.00
N ILE A 76 10.69 -21.93 13.66
CA ILE A 76 10.10 -22.40 12.40
C ILE A 76 9.86 -21.20 11.48
N ILE A 77 10.25 -21.33 10.20
CA ILE A 77 10.05 -20.27 9.19
C ILE A 77 8.54 -20.05 9.02
N GLN A 78 8.11 -18.84 9.34
CA GLN A 78 6.75 -18.39 9.15
C GLN A 78 6.63 -17.64 7.84
N HIS A 79 5.50 -17.81 7.16
CA HIS A 79 5.14 -16.97 6.02
C HIS A 79 4.45 -15.70 6.51
N TRP A 80 4.58 -14.60 5.77
CA TRP A 80 3.77 -13.42 6.04
C TRP A 80 2.29 -13.77 5.89
N SER A 81 1.52 -13.46 6.91
CA SER A 81 0.07 -13.47 6.88
C SER A 81 -0.44 -12.11 7.34
N PRO A 82 -1.55 -11.62 6.78
CA PRO A 82 -2.19 -10.43 7.32
C PRO A 82 -2.62 -10.66 8.77
N ALA A 83 -2.78 -9.59 9.56
CA ALA A 83 -3.36 -9.72 10.88
C ALA A 83 -4.79 -10.31 10.79
N PRO A 84 -5.35 -10.93 11.84
CA PRO A 84 -6.68 -11.55 11.78
C PRO A 84 -7.81 -10.65 11.28
N ASN A 85 -7.66 -9.32 11.42
CA ASN A 85 -8.65 -8.32 11.00
C ASN A 85 -8.24 -7.55 9.74
N GLU A 86 -7.23 -8.03 9.02
CA GLU A 86 -6.76 -7.44 7.77
C GLU A 86 -6.94 -8.42 6.60
N ILE A 87 -7.27 -7.87 5.44
CA ILE A 87 -7.37 -8.65 4.19
C ILE A 87 -6.56 -7.92 3.13
N TYR A 88 -5.55 -8.60 2.59
CA TYR A 88 -4.75 -8.09 1.49
C TYR A 88 -4.78 -9.09 0.34
N THR A 89 -5.25 -8.62 -0.80
CA THR A 89 -5.19 -9.31 -2.09
C THR A 89 -4.59 -8.36 -3.12
N ASN A 90 -4.43 -8.81 -4.37
CA ASN A 90 -3.89 -7.96 -5.42
C ASN A 90 -4.74 -6.71 -5.71
N GLU A 91 -6.05 -6.77 -5.42
CA GLU A 91 -7.01 -5.72 -5.81
C GLU A 91 -7.73 -5.13 -4.60
N VAL A 92 -7.86 -5.88 -3.51
CA VAL A 92 -8.59 -5.46 -2.31
C VAL A 92 -7.64 -5.38 -1.13
N LYS A 93 -7.69 -4.24 -0.44
CA LYS A 93 -7.01 -4.00 0.82
C LYS A 93 -8.05 -3.58 1.87
N ILE A 94 -8.09 -4.29 2.99
CA ILE A 94 -8.89 -3.97 4.16
C ILE A 94 -7.95 -3.89 5.34
N ASP A 95 -7.87 -2.70 5.95
CA ASP A 95 -7.09 -2.45 7.15
C ASP A 95 -7.80 -1.42 8.05
N ARG A 96 -7.15 -1.01 9.13
CA ARG A 96 -7.66 0.01 10.06
C ARG A 96 -8.00 1.37 9.43
N ARG A 97 -7.55 1.66 8.20
CA ARG A 97 -7.82 2.91 7.46
C ARG A 97 -9.11 2.81 6.63
N GLY A 98 -9.62 1.60 6.41
CA GLY A 98 -10.85 1.33 5.69
C GLY A 98 -10.67 0.27 4.61
N ILE A 99 -11.41 0.43 3.53
CA ILE A 99 -11.46 -0.49 2.40
C ILE A 99 -10.95 0.25 1.17
N GLU A 100 -9.96 -0.32 0.50
CA GLU A 100 -9.51 0.11 -0.81
C GLU A 100 -9.68 -1.04 -1.80
N VAL A 101 -10.37 -0.76 -2.90
CA VAL A 101 -10.48 -1.67 -4.04
C VAL A 101 -9.84 -0.96 -5.23
N SER A 102 -8.83 -1.57 -5.84
CA SER A 102 -8.07 -1.00 -6.94
C SER A 102 -7.92 -2.02 -8.06
N ASN A 103 -7.93 -1.52 -9.31
CA ASN A 103 -7.66 -2.33 -10.48
C ASN A 103 -6.50 -1.70 -11.25
N SER A 104 -5.35 -2.38 -11.23
CA SER A 104 -4.13 -1.91 -11.87
C SER A 104 -4.21 -1.82 -13.40
N LYS A 105 -5.17 -2.53 -14.03
CA LYS A 105 -5.38 -2.51 -15.48
C LYS A 105 -6.27 -1.36 -15.93
N SER A 106 -7.23 -0.93 -15.10
CA SER A 106 -8.20 0.11 -15.46
C SER A 106 -7.92 1.46 -14.79
N SER A 107 -6.90 1.56 -13.93
CA SER A 107 -6.60 2.75 -13.14
C SER A 107 -7.77 3.26 -12.30
N GLN A 108 -8.73 2.38 -12.01
CA GLN A 108 -9.88 2.66 -11.16
C GLN A 108 -9.55 2.29 -9.73
N LYS A 109 -10.01 3.11 -8.80
CA LYS A 109 -9.86 2.85 -7.38
C LYS A 109 -11.07 3.39 -6.61
N THR A 110 -11.60 2.59 -5.71
CA THR A 110 -12.64 2.98 -4.77
C THR A 110 -12.10 2.88 -3.36
N VAL A 111 -12.31 3.93 -2.57
CA VAL A 111 -11.86 4.03 -1.19
C VAL A 111 -13.05 4.32 -0.29
N ILE A 112 -13.24 3.51 0.74
CA ILE A 112 -14.21 3.74 1.81
C ILE A 112 -13.41 3.91 3.10
N THR A 113 -13.50 5.08 3.72
CA THR A 113 -12.92 5.36 5.05
C THR A 113 -14.02 5.71 6.04
N ASN A 114 -13.63 6.03 7.28
CA ASN A 114 -14.54 6.60 8.27
C ASN A 114 -14.94 8.06 7.99
N THR A 115 -14.34 8.72 6.98
CA THR A 115 -14.61 10.11 6.62
C THR A 115 -15.28 10.27 5.27
N GLU A 116 -14.97 9.40 4.31
CA GLU A 116 -15.48 9.55 2.96
C GLU A 116 -15.63 8.22 2.24
N PHE A 117 -16.56 8.21 1.29
CA PHE A 117 -16.64 7.21 0.23
C PHE A 117 -16.25 7.88 -1.08
N SER A 118 -15.16 7.46 -1.71
CA SER A 118 -14.59 8.13 -2.88
C SER A 118 -14.25 7.15 -4.00
N GLY A 119 -14.49 7.60 -5.23
CA GLY A 119 -14.01 6.93 -6.43
C GLY A 119 -12.94 7.75 -7.13
N TYR A 120 -11.97 7.05 -7.70
CA TYR A 120 -10.85 7.60 -8.42
C TYR A 120 -10.72 6.95 -9.80
N TYR A 121 -10.28 7.74 -10.77
CA TYR A 121 -9.87 7.28 -12.08
C TYR A 121 -8.58 8.00 -12.47
N ASN A 122 -7.56 7.26 -12.92
CA ASN A 122 -6.24 7.81 -13.24
C ASN A 122 -5.63 8.64 -12.10
N GLY A 123 -5.83 8.20 -10.85
CA GLY A 123 -5.32 8.88 -9.66
C GLY A 123 -6.12 10.12 -9.24
N GLU A 124 -7.09 10.56 -10.04
CA GLU A 124 -7.92 11.71 -9.75
C GLU A 124 -9.24 11.30 -9.08
N LYS A 125 -9.65 12.01 -8.03
CA LYS A 125 -10.95 11.83 -7.37
C LYS A 125 -12.06 12.29 -8.32
N ILE A 126 -12.91 11.36 -8.75
CA ILE A 126 -14.01 11.61 -9.70
C ILE A 126 -15.37 11.74 -9.01
N PHE A 127 -15.54 11.12 -7.85
CA PHE A 127 -16.67 11.36 -6.95
C PHE A 127 -16.25 11.21 -5.49
N THR A 128 -16.97 11.88 -4.58
CA THR A 128 -16.90 11.64 -3.14
C THR A 128 -18.26 11.88 -2.49
N LEU A 129 -18.55 11.11 -1.45
CA LEU A 129 -19.59 11.36 -0.46
C LEU A 129 -18.90 11.59 0.89
N ASN A 130 -19.08 12.77 1.46
CA ASN A 130 -18.56 13.14 2.77
C ASN A 130 -19.64 13.92 3.53
N LYS A 131 -20.14 13.32 4.62
CA LYS A 131 -21.28 13.83 5.40
C LYS A 131 -22.51 14.07 4.52
N ASP A 132 -22.91 15.32 4.36
CA ASP A 132 -24.07 15.81 3.63
C ASP A 132 -23.75 16.26 2.20
N GLU A 133 -22.48 16.19 1.79
CA GLU A 133 -22.05 16.63 0.47
C GLU A 133 -21.65 15.45 -0.43
N THR A 134 -22.24 15.41 -1.62
CA THR A 134 -21.77 14.57 -2.73
C THR A 134 -21.18 15.44 -3.81
N GLN A 135 -19.91 15.23 -4.14
CA GLN A 135 -19.25 15.87 -5.27
C GLN A 135 -19.00 14.85 -6.37
N THR A 136 -19.26 15.23 -7.61
CA THR A 136 -19.06 14.39 -8.79
C THR A 136 -18.59 15.23 -9.97
N LYS A 137 -17.58 14.75 -10.70
CA LYS A 137 -17.05 15.47 -11.87
C LYS A 137 -17.94 15.34 -13.11
N LYS A 138 -18.52 14.16 -13.31
CA LYS A 138 -19.38 13.84 -14.46
C LYS A 138 -20.49 12.93 -13.97
N THR A 139 -21.71 13.31 -14.30
CA THR A 139 -22.91 12.54 -13.97
C THR A 139 -23.80 12.45 -15.20
N THR A 140 -24.21 11.24 -15.55
CA THR A 140 -25.30 10.97 -16.47
C THR A 140 -26.44 10.41 -15.64
N VAL A 141 -27.63 11.02 -15.75
CA VAL A 141 -28.84 10.55 -15.08
C VAL A 141 -29.69 9.83 -16.12
N ASP A 142 -29.96 8.55 -15.89
CA ASP A 142 -30.88 7.75 -16.69
C ASP A 142 -32.21 7.62 -15.94
N GLY A 143 -33.25 8.28 -16.44
CA GLY A 143 -34.53 8.45 -15.75
C GLY A 143 -34.78 9.91 -15.34
N GLU A 144 -35.10 10.14 -14.07
CA GLU A 144 -35.51 11.45 -13.57
C GLU A 144 -34.47 12.06 -12.61
N LEU A 145 -34.25 13.37 -12.73
CA LEU A 145 -33.50 14.17 -11.77
C LEU A 145 -34.47 15.12 -11.05
N THR A 146 -34.79 14.82 -9.79
CA THR A 146 -35.54 15.72 -8.93
C THR A 146 -34.58 16.70 -8.24
N ILE A 147 -34.83 17.99 -8.41
CA ILE A 147 -34.10 19.08 -7.74
C ILE A 147 -35.07 19.92 -6.91
N GLY A 148 -34.54 20.71 -5.96
CA GLY A 148 -35.34 21.62 -5.14
C GLY A 148 -36.01 22.73 -5.95
N GLY A 149 -36.56 23.73 -5.26
CA GLY A 149 -37.14 24.90 -5.92
C GLY A 149 -36.13 25.56 -6.86
N THR A 150 -36.50 25.76 -8.12
CA THR A 150 -35.62 26.41 -9.10
C THR A 150 -36.25 27.62 -9.75
N LYS A 151 -35.42 28.61 -10.07
CA LYS A 151 -35.77 29.71 -10.96
C LYS A 151 -35.02 29.57 -12.28
N LEU A 152 -35.78 29.54 -13.37
CA LEU A 152 -35.24 29.54 -14.74
C LEU A 152 -35.18 30.99 -15.24
N ILE A 153 -33.98 31.47 -15.55
CA ILE A 153 -33.75 32.83 -16.04
C ILE A 153 -33.34 32.74 -17.51
N PRO A 154 -34.18 33.16 -18.47
CA PRO A 154 -33.83 33.13 -19.88
C PRO A 154 -32.70 34.14 -20.16
N MET A 155 -31.79 33.78 -21.06
CA MET A 155 -30.77 34.69 -21.55
C MET A 155 -31.36 35.69 -22.55
N SER A 156 -30.65 36.81 -22.76
CA SER A 156 -31.07 37.88 -23.68
C SER A 156 -31.25 37.40 -25.14
N ASN A 157 -30.59 36.29 -25.50
CA ASN A 157 -30.69 35.64 -26.81
C ASN A 157 -31.11 34.17 -26.62
N SER A 158 -32.13 33.73 -27.36
CA SER A 158 -32.66 32.37 -27.30
C SER A 158 -31.66 31.28 -27.68
N SER A 159 -30.63 31.60 -28.47
CA SER A 159 -29.56 30.64 -28.79
C SER A 159 -28.61 30.34 -27.63
N GLN A 160 -28.65 31.14 -26.55
CA GLN A 160 -27.79 30.99 -25.38
C GLN A 160 -28.43 30.15 -24.26
N GLY A 161 -29.72 29.82 -24.38
CA GLY A 161 -30.43 29.02 -23.39
C GLY A 161 -30.88 29.80 -22.15
N LEU A 162 -30.83 29.15 -20.99
CA LEU A 162 -31.28 29.68 -19.71
C LEU A 162 -30.28 29.36 -18.59
N ASN A 163 -30.27 30.20 -17.56
CA ASN A 163 -29.62 29.89 -16.30
C ASN A 163 -30.62 29.21 -15.36
N ILE A 164 -30.19 28.13 -14.71
CA ILE A 164 -30.95 27.48 -13.63
C ILE A 164 -30.33 27.93 -12.32
N VAL A 165 -31.14 28.57 -11.47
CA VAL A 165 -30.74 28.98 -10.12
C VAL A 165 -31.51 28.14 -9.12
N ILE A 166 -30.80 27.53 -8.17
CA ILE A 166 -31.42 26.83 -7.03
C ILE A 166 -31.86 27.89 -6.02
N LEU A 167 -33.12 27.81 -5.60
CA LEU A 167 -33.69 28.65 -4.56
C LEU A 167 -33.41 27.99 -3.20
N ASP A 168 -33.11 28.82 -2.21
CA ASP A 168 -32.95 28.43 -0.80
C ASP A 168 -34.29 28.18 -0.09
#